data_AF-A0A940Z997-F1
#
_entry.id   AF-A0A940Z997-F1
#
_cell.length_a   1.000
_cell.length_b   1.000
_cell.length_c   1.000
_cell.angle_alpha   90.00
_cell.angle_beta   90.00
_cell.angle_gamma   90.00
#
_symmetry.space_group_name_H-M   'P 1'
#
loop_
_entity.id
_entity.type
_entity.pdbx_description
1 polymer ?
#
loop_
_entity_poly.entity_id
_entity_poly.type
_entity_poly.pdbx_seq_one_letter_code
_entity_poly.pdbx_strand_id
1 'polypeptide(L)'
;MKTWRWLPVFIGALLILGGIFLLLGNLNIIDIGALFWSILLALVGVFFVMVFLQDRRQWWGLIPGVTLLSVALLLFLEEIVPGGSVDWGGVIVPGGIGLSFLLIYAANREQWWAIIPGGVMVSISLMILLQEYLQDPAQVGVFFLGLGLTFIALTTVTTKQGKMKWPWIPGGILLVMGFMFLMFGTAESLFPYLGAVALIVFGIFLLWRATRRTQQ
;
A
#
# COMPACT_ATOMS: atom_id res chain seq x y z
N MET A 1 -0.37 28.88 10.70
CA MET A 1 -0.52 29.00 12.17
C MET A 1 -1.96 28.98 12.69
N LYS A 2 -3.00 28.87 11.83
CA LYS A 2 -4.42 28.96 12.26
C LYS A 2 -5.02 27.61 12.75
N THR A 3 -4.43 26.47 12.38
CA THR A 3 -4.92 25.12 12.71
C THR A 3 -4.75 24.74 14.18
N TRP A 4 -3.74 25.28 14.86
CA TRP A 4 -3.46 24.98 16.26
C TRP A 4 -4.57 25.46 17.21
N ARG A 5 -5.36 26.47 16.81
CA ARG A 5 -6.48 26.97 17.63
C ARG A 5 -7.66 25.99 17.70
N TRP A 6 -7.80 25.10 16.70
CA TRP A 6 -8.90 24.12 16.64
C TRP A 6 -8.53 22.77 17.23
N LEU A 7 -7.23 22.49 17.40
CA LEU A 7 -6.74 21.25 17.97
C LEU A 7 -7.29 21.00 19.40
N PRO A 8 -7.32 21.98 20.33
CA PRO A 8 -7.89 21.76 21.66
C PRO A 8 -9.39 21.48 21.62
N VAL A 9 -10.12 22.13 20.70
CA VAL A 9 -11.57 21.92 20.53
C VAL A 9 -11.85 20.52 20.00
N PHE A 10 -11.07 20.07 19.01
CA PHE A 10 -11.19 18.73 18.44
C PHE A 10 -10.85 17.65 19.48
N ILE A 11 -9.71 17.80 20.17
CA ILE A 11 -9.30 16.87 21.25
C ILE A 11 -10.35 16.87 22.37
N GLY A 12 -10.85 18.04 22.77
CA GLY A 12 -11.90 18.16 23.78
C GLY A 12 -13.18 17.43 23.39
N ALA A 13 -13.66 17.62 22.15
CA ALA A 13 -14.81 16.90 21.64
C ALA A 13 -14.58 15.37 21.59
N LEU A 14 -13.39 14.94 21.19
CA LEU A 14 -13.00 13.53 21.14
C LEU A 14 -12.97 12.91 22.55
N LEU A 15 -12.42 13.62 23.54
CA LEU A 15 -12.37 13.20 24.94
C LEU A 15 -13.76 13.14 25.57
N ILE A 16 -14.63 14.11 25.28
CA ILE A 16 -16.03 14.10 25.75
C ILE A 16 -16.77 12.89 25.17
N LEU A 17 -16.68 12.67 23.85
CA LEU A 17 -17.27 11.50 23.20
C LEU A 17 -16.73 10.21 23.80
N GLY A 18 -15.41 10.05 23.87
CA GLY A 18 -14.78 8.88 24.48
C GLY A 18 -15.20 8.64 25.93
N GLY A 19 -15.28 9.71 26.74
CA GLY A 19 -15.74 9.64 28.12
C GLY A 19 -17.19 9.20 28.26
N ILE A 20 -18.10 9.71 27.40
CA ILE A 20 -19.50 9.29 27.37
C ILE A 20 -19.60 7.79 27.06
N PHE A 21 -18.90 7.31 26.03
CA PHE A 21 -18.91 5.90 25.65
C PHE A 21 -18.32 5.00 26.74
N LEU A 22 -17.19 5.38 27.34
CA LEU A 22 -16.60 4.64 28.48
C LEU A 22 -17.53 4.56 29.68
N LEU A 23 -18.27 5.64 29.97
CA LEU A 23 -19.25 5.66 31.05
C LEU A 23 -20.43 4.75 30.75
N LEU A 24 -20.99 4.83 29.53
CA LEU A 24 -22.10 3.97 29.11
C LEU A 24 -21.70 2.49 29.09
N GLY A 25 -20.47 2.16 28.69
CA GLY A 25 -19.95 0.80 28.73
C GLY A 25 -19.72 0.27 30.14
N ASN A 26 -19.12 1.09 31.03
CA ASN A 26 -18.94 0.69 32.44
C ASN A 26 -20.27 0.50 33.19
N LEU A 27 -21.32 1.21 32.77
CA LEU A 27 -22.67 1.02 33.30
C LEU A 27 -23.40 -0.17 32.68
N ASN A 28 -22.75 -0.94 31.79
CA ASN A 28 -23.33 -2.04 31.01
C ASN A 28 -24.59 -1.62 30.23
N ILE A 29 -24.67 -0.34 29.81
CA ILE A 29 -25.80 0.19 29.01
C ILE A 29 -25.58 -0.15 27.53
N ILE A 30 -24.33 -0.10 27.06
CA ILE A 30 -23.92 -0.47 25.71
C ILE A 30 -22.67 -1.34 25.79
N ASP A 31 -22.50 -2.25 24.84
CA ASP A 31 -21.22 -2.94 24.67
C ASP A 31 -20.28 -2.03 23.88
N ILE A 32 -19.07 -1.76 24.40
CA ILE A 32 -18.07 -0.94 23.69
C ILE A 32 -17.40 -1.83 22.63
N GLY A 33 -18.13 -2.05 21.54
CA GLY A 33 -17.72 -2.91 20.43
C GLY A 33 -16.93 -2.18 19.34
N ALA A 34 -16.73 -2.86 18.21
CA ALA A 34 -15.99 -2.37 17.05
C ALA A 34 -16.58 -1.06 16.49
N LEU A 35 -17.89 -0.83 16.63
CA LEU A 35 -18.56 0.42 16.21
C LEU A 35 -18.01 1.67 16.89
N PHE A 36 -17.71 1.62 18.19
CA PHE A 36 -17.15 2.79 18.90
C PHE A 36 -15.78 3.15 18.32
N TRP A 37 -14.91 2.15 18.17
CA TRP A 37 -13.58 2.33 17.59
C TRP A 37 -13.64 2.78 16.13
N SER A 38 -14.57 2.25 15.34
CA SER A 38 -14.83 2.69 13.97
C SER A 38 -15.17 4.19 13.92
N ILE A 39 -16.14 4.65 14.72
CA ILE A 39 -16.55 6.06 14.76
C ILE A 39 -15.39 6.94 15.22
N LEU A 40 -14.68 6.54 16.27
CA LEU A 40 -13.55 7.29 16.80
C LEU A 40 -12.45 7.45 15.75
N LEU A 41 -12.04 6.35 15.11
CA LEU A 41 -11.01 6.36 14.06
C LEU A 41 -11.47 7.15 12.84
N ALA A 42 -12.76 7.08 12.47
CA ALA A 42 -13.31 7.89 11.40
C ALA A 42 -13.19 9.38 11.70
N LEU A 43 -13.55 9.82 12.91
CA LEU A 43 -13.43 11.23 13.31
C LEU A 43 -11.99 11.72 13.27
N VAL A 44 -11.03 10.92 13.78
CA VAL A 44 -9.61 11.25 13.73
C VAL A 44 -9.08 11.25 12.29
N GLY A 45 -9.49 10.28 11.47
CA GLY A 45 -9.13 10.21 10.06
C GLY A 45 -9.63 11.42 9.27
N VAL A 46 -10.91 11.80 9.45
CA VAL A 46 -11.49 13.02 8.88
C VAL A 46 -10.70 14.26 9.32
N PHE A 47 -10.32 14.37 10.60
CA PHE A 47 -9.50 15.49 11.07
C PHE A 47 -8.19 15.63 10.29
N PHE A 48 -7.44 14.55 10.07
CA PHE A 48 -6.21 14.61 9.29
C PHE A 48 -6.44 14.93 7.81
N VAL A 49 -7.54 14.44 7.22
CA VAL A 49 -7.93 14.85 5.86
C VAL A 49 -8.27 16.35 5.83
N MET A 50 -8.97 16.88 6.84
CA MET A 50 -9.25 18.31 6.94
C MET A 50 -7.98 19.16 7.05
N VAL A 51 -6.96 18.69 7.77
CA VAL A 51 -5.64 19.35 7.85
C VAL A 51 -5.06 19.56 6.44
N PHE A 52 -5.10 18.52 5.60
CA PHE A 52 -4.68 18.64 4.20
C PHE A 52 -5.58 19.55 3.36
N LEU A 53 -6.91 19.49 3.55
CA LEU A 53 -7.85 20.34 2.80
C LEU A 53 -7.70 21.82 3.13
N GLN A 54 -7.34 22.15 4.38
CA GLN A 54 -7.10 23.53 4.83
C GLN A 54 -5.78 24.09 4.31
N ASP A 55 -4.73 23.26 4.27
CA ASP A 55 -3.44 23.63 3.67
C ASP A 55 -2.88 22.45 2.87
N ARG A 56 -2.97 22.55 1.55
CA ARG A 56 -2.48 21.52 0.62
C ARG A 56 -0.98 21.27 0.74
N ARG A 57 -0.21 22.17 1.37
CA ARG A 57 1.21 21.95 1.69
C ARG A 57 1.38 20.87 2.76
N GLN A 58 0.37 20.63 3.58
CA GLN A 58 0.32 19.57 4.60
C GLN A 58 -0.15 18.24 4.01
N TRP A 59 0.46 17.83 2.89
CA TRP A 59 0.17 16.56 2.19
C TRP A 59 0.28 15.33 3.09
N TRP A 60 1.13 15.40 4.11
CA TRP A 60 1.34 14.33 5.08
C TRP A 60 0.04 13.94 5.80
N GLY A 61 -0.94 14.85 5.92
CA GLY A 61 -2.24 14.56 6.54
C GLY A 61 -3.07 13.51 5.80
N LEU A 62 -2.83 13.31 4.50
CA LEU A 62 -3.53 12.27 3.73
C LEU A 62 -3.15 10.86 4.19
N ILE A 63 -1.90 10.62 4.61
CA ILE A 63 -1.43 9.29 5.03
C ILE A 63 -2.19 8.79 6.27
N PRO A 64 -2.10 9.45 7.44
CA PRO A 64 -2.86 9.03 8.60
C PRO A 64 -4.36 9.19 8.39
N GLY A 65 -4.81 10.23 7.67
CA GLY A 65 -6.23 10.49 7.43
C GLY A 65 -6.92 9.35 6.69
N VAL A 66 -6.43 8.98 5.51
CA VAL A 66 -7.03 7.94 4.68
C VAL A 66 -6.80 6.54 5.27
N THR A 67 -5.66 6.31 5.93
CA THR A 67 -5.40 5.03 6.62
C THR A 67 -6.34 4.82 7.80
N LEU A 68 -6.58 5.85 8.62
CA LEU A 68 -7.54 5.74 9.73
C LEU A 68 -8.97 5.55 9.21
N LEU A 69 -9.32 6.21 8.10
CA LEU A 69 -10.61 5.99 7.45
C LEU A 69 -10.75 4.58 6.89
N SER A 70 -9.69 3.97 6.35
CA SER A 70 -9.75 2.58 5.87
C SER A 70 -9.89 1.58 7.02
N VAL A 71 -9.20 1.79 8.14
CA VAL A 71 -9.40 0.97 9.35
C VAL A 71 -10.79 1.17 9.94
N ALA A 72 -11.31 2.41 9.99
CA ALA A 72 -12.67 2.67 10.43
C ALA A 72 -13.70 1.95 9.56
N LEU A 73 -13.50 1.96 8.23
CA LEU A 73 -14.34 1.26 7.27
C LEU A 73 -14.28 -0.26 7.48
N LEU A 74 -13.10 -0.83 7.73
CA LEU A 74 -12.94 -2.26 8.02
C LEU A 74 -13.76 -2.65 9.26
N LEU A 75 -13.57 -1.96 10.38
CA LEU A 75 -14.29 -2.25 11.63
C LEU A 75 -15.81 -2.12 11.48
N PHE A 76 -16.26 -1.13 10.69
CA PHE A 76 -17.69 -0.97 10.40
C PHE A 76 -18.24 -2.13 9.55
N LEU A 77 -17.45 -2.60 8.57
CA LEU A 77 -17.85 -3.69 7.69
C LEU A 77 -17.91 -5.02 8.44
N GLU A 78 -16.95 -5.29 9.32
CA GLU A 78 -16.91 -6.51 10.14
C GLU A 78 -18.11 -6.60 11.10
N GLU A 79 -18.60 -5.47 11.60
CA GLU A 79 -19.81 -5.43 12.42
C GLU A 79 -21.07 -5.75 11.61
N ILE A 80 -21.19 -5.21 10.38
CA ILE A 80 -22.39 -5.37 9.55
C ILE A 80 -22.43 -6.74 8.86
N VAL A 81 -21.27 -7.28 8.50
CA VAL A 81 -21.13 -8.55 7.78
C VAL A 81 -20.18 -9.47 8.55
N PRO A 82 -20.64 -10.10 9.65
CA PRO A 82 -19.83 -11.03 10.41
C PRO A 82 -19.53 -12.30 9.58
N GLY A 83 -18.28 -12.72 9.55
CA GLY A 83 -17.89 -14.05 9.04
C GLY A 83 -17.64 -14.17 7.54
N GLY A 84 -17.17 -13.11 6.87
CA GLY A 84 -16.67 -13.21 5.49
C GLY A 84 -15.44 -14.14 5.35
N SER A 85 -15.32 -14.86 4.24
CA SER A 85 -14.17 -15.72 3.93
C SER A 85 -12.92 -14.93 3.49
N VAL A 86 -13.15 -13.77 2.87
CA VAL A 86 -12.10 -12.88 2.38
C VAL A 86 -11.47 -12.12 3.54
N ASP A 87 -10.14 -12.03 3.55
CA ASP A 87 -9.39 -11.15 4.46
C ASP A 87 -9.57 -9.67 4.04
N TRP A 88 -10.73 -9.11 4.41
CA TRP A 88 -11.06 -7.71 4.14
C TRP A 88 -10.07 -6.76 4.81
N GLY A 89 -9.43 -7.15 5.92
CA GLY A 89 -8.39 -6.36 6.57
C GLY A 89 -7.18 -6.20 5.65
N GLY A 90 -6.70 -7.30 5.09
CA GLY A 90 -5.62 -7.35 4.12
C GLY A 90 -5.93 -6.65 2.79
N VAL A 91 -7.20 -6.50 2.42
CA VAL A 91 -7.59 -5.76 1.20
C VAL A 91 -7.75 -4.26 1.48
N ILE A 92 -8.61 -3.91 2.44
CA ILE A 92 -9.08 -2.54 2.67
C ILE A 92 -7.97 -1.66 3.25
N VAL A 93 -7.20 -2.17 4.22
CA VAL A 93 -6.20 -1.34 4.90
C VAL A 93 -5.02 -1.01 3.97
N PRO A 94 -4.35 -1.98 3.32
CA PRO A 94 -3.33 -1.69 2.32
C PRO A 94 -3.88 -0.89 1.14
N GLY A 95 -5.10 -1.19 0.67
CA GLY A 95 -5.76 -0.41 -0.38
C GLY A 95 -5.93 1.07 0.00
N GLY A 96 -6.36 1.35 1.23
CA GLY A 96 -6.48 2.70 1.79
C GLY A 96 -5.13 3.41 1.94
N ILE A 97 -4.10 2.70 2.41
CA ILE A 97 -2.74 3.24 2.47
C ILE A 97 -2.26 3.58 1.06
N GLY A 98 -2.45 2.69 0.09
CA GLY A 98 -2.12 2.91 -1.31
C GLY A 98 -2.82 4.14 -1.88
N LEU A 99 -4.13 4.25 -1.63
CA LEU A 99 -4.94 5.41 -2.01
C LEU A 99 -4.41 6.70 -1.40
N SER A 100 -3.94 6.69 -0.15
CA SER A 100 -3.38 7.88 0.50
C SER A 100 -2.19 8.48 -0.27
N PHE A 101 -1.28 7.62 -0.75
CA PHE A 101 -0.13 8.03 -1.53
C PHE A 101 -0.53 8.46 -2.95
N LEU A 102 -1.48 7.76 -3.58
CA LEU A 102 -2.00 8.16 -4.89
C LEU A 102 -2.68 9.53 -4.83
N LEU A 103 -3.40 9.83 -3.74
CA LEU A 103 -3.99 11.15 -3.50
C LEU A 103 -2.91 12.22 -3.28
N ILE A 104 -1.80 11.91 -2.60
CA ILE A 104 -0.66 12.82 -2.49
C ILE A 104 -0.11 13.18 -3.89
N TYR A 105 0.12 12.18 -4.73
CA TYR A 105 0.60 12.40 -6.09
C TYR A 105 -0.42 13.17 -6.94
N ALA A 106 -1.72 12.86 -6.83
CA ALA A 106 -2.78 13.57 -7.53
C ALA A 106 -2.88 15.04 -7.11
N ALA A 107 -2.66 15.32 -5.82
CA ALA A 107 -2.67 16.66 -5.26
C ALA A 107 -1.47 17.51 -5.67
N ASN A 108 -0.28 16.90 -5.77
CA ASN A 108 0.91 17.57 -6.24
C ASN A 108 1.79 16.59 -7.04
N ARG A 109 1.83 16.79 -8.36
CA ARG A 109 2.61 15.96 -9.29
C ARG A 109 4.12 16.03 -9.05
N GLU A 110 4.62 17.04 -8.32
CA GLU A 110 6.02 17.11 -7.88
C GLU A 110 6.35 16.00 -6.87
N GLN A 111 5.36 15.47 -6.15
CA GLN A 111 5.49 14.36 -5.19
C GLN A 111 5.44 12.99 -5.91
N TRP A 112 6.17 12.84 -7.01
CA TRP A 112 6.19 11.63 -7.83
C TRP A 112 6.60 10.37 -7.07
N TRP A 113 7.40 10.53 -6.01
CA TRP A 113 7.84 9.42 -5.16
C TRP A 113 6.67 8.64 -4.59
N ALA A 114 5.51 9.27 -4.37
CA ALA A 114 4.33 8.65 -3.77
C ALA A 114 3.69 7.55 -4.65
N ILE A 115 3.96 7.56 -5.97
CA ILE A 115 3.51 6.49 -6.86
C ILE A 115 4.08 5.13 -6.44
N ILE A 116 5.34 5.08 -5.96
CA ILE A 116 6.01 3.83 -5.58
C ILE A 116 5.31 3.16 -4.38
N PRO A 117 5.25 3.78 -3.18
CA PRO A 117 4.56 3.17 -2.04
C PRO A 117 3.07 3.00 -2.30
N GLY A 118 2.44 3.92 -3.05
CA GLY A 118 1.05 3.79 -3.47
C GLY A 118 0.80 2.52 -4.29
N GLY A 119 1.60 2.32 -5.34
CA GLY A 119 1.51 1.16 -6.21
C GLY A 119 1.87 -0.15 -5.52
N VAL A 120 2.87 -0.16 -4.63
CA VAL A 120 3.20 -1.33 -3.78
C VAL A 120 1.99 -1.75 -2.95
N MET A 121 1.37 -0.81 -2.24
CA MET A 121 0.24 -1.11 -1.35
C MET A 121 -1.02 -1.54 -2.12
N VAL A 122 -1.29 -0.92 -3.29
CA VAL A 122 -2.34 -1.39 -4.20
C VAL A 122 -2.05 -2.80 -4.72
N SER A 123 -0.79 -3.12 -5.02
CA SER A 123 -0.40 -4.45 -5.48
C SER A 123 -0.60 -5.51 -4.40
N ILE A 124 -0.29 -5.19 -3.14
CA ILE A 124 -0.55 -6.07 -1.98
C ILE A 124 -2.06 -6.28 -1.81
N SER A 125 -2.84 -5.20 -1.82
CA SER A 125 -4.30 -5.25 -1.71
C SER A 125 -4.92 -6.14 -2.81
N LEU A 126 -4.44 -6.00 -4.05
CA LEU A 126 -4.91 -6.80 -5.18
C LEU A 126 -4.49 -8.27 -5.08
N MET A 127 -3.28 -8.55 -4.61
CA MET A 127 -2.79 -9.91 -4.37
C MET A 127 -3.68 -10.64 -3.36
N ILE A 128 -3.99 -9.99 -2.24
CA ILE A 128 -4.86 -10.53 -1.17
C ILE A 128 -6.29 -10.71 -1.69
N LEU A 129 -6.81 -9.74 -2.44
CA LEU A 129 -8.15 -9.84 -3.02
C LEU A 129 -8.29 -11.04 -3.97
N LEU A 130 -7.23 -11.40 -4.69
CA LEU A 130 -7.22 -12.50 -5.65
C LEU A 130 -6.78 -13.85 -5.04
N GLN A 131 -6.49 -13.90 -3.74
CA GLN A 131 -5.89 -15.09 -3.11
C GLN A 131 -6.81 -16.31 -3.15
N GLU A 132 -8.13 -16.13 -3.14
CA GLU A 132 -9.10 -17.22 -3.25
C GLU A 132 -9.16 -17.81 -4.68
N TYR A 133 -8.72 -17.06 -5.69
CA TYR A 133 -8.80 -17.45 -7.11
C TYR A 133 -7.47 -17.94 -7.68
N LEU A 134 -6.35 -17.63 -7.02
CA LEU A 134 -5.00 -17.89 -7.52
C LEU A 134 -4.21 -18.75 -6.54
N GLN A 135 -3.41 -19.68 -7.06
CA GLN A 135 -2.49 -20.49 -6.27
C GLN A 135 -1.16 -19.76 -6.02
N ASP A 136 -0.36 -20.28 -5.08
CA ASP A 136 0.70 -19.52 -4.41
C ASP A 136 1.87 -19.00 -5.28
N PRO A 137 2.18 -19.49 -6.50
CA PRO A 137 3.11 -18.75 -7.33
C PRO A 137 2.41 -17.66 -8.16
N ALA A 138 1.14 -17.86 -8.53
CA ALA A 138 0.39 -16.90 -9.33
C ALA A 138 0.04 -15.63 -8.54
N GLN A 139 -0.24 -15.74 -7.24
CA GLN A 139 -0.43 -14.58 -6.36
C GLN A 139 0.81 -13.68 -6.31
N VAL A 140 1.99 -14.29 -6.14
CA VAL A 140 3.27 -13.58 -6.21
C VAL A 140 3.43 -12.92 -7.59
N GLY A 141 3.00 -13.59 -8.65
CA GLY A 141 3.00 -13.03 -10.00
C GLY A 141 2.19 -11.73 -10.13
N VAL A 142 0.98 -11.69 -9.55
CA VAL A 142 0.15 -10.46 -9.49
C VAL A 142 0.89 -9.34 -8.78
N PHE A 143 1.51 -9.62 -7.63
CA PHE A 143 2.27 -8.62 -6.88
C PHE A 143 3.43 -8.04 -7.72
N PHE A 144 4.25 -8.91 -8.33
CA PHE A 144 5.36 -8.48 -9.18
C PHE A 144 4.91 -7.71 -10.43
N LEU A 145 3.80 -8.11 -11.06
CA LEU A 145 3.21 -7.35 -12.15
C LEU A 145 2.77 -5.96 -11.70
N GLY A 146 2.10 -5.86 -10.55
CA GLY A 146 1.67 -4.58 -9.99
C GLY A 146 2.85 -3.64 -9.70
N LEU A 147 3.95 -4.17 -9.14
CA LEU A 147 5.19 -3.41 -8.97
C LEU A 147 5.78 -2.99 -10.32
N GLY A 148 5.86 -3.90 -11.29
CA GLY A 148 6.35 -3.61 -12.63
C GLY A 148 5.56 -2.48 -13.30
N LEU A 149 4.24 -2.54 -13.26
CA LEU A 149 3.34 -1.50 -13.74
C LEU A 149 3.54 -0.17 -12.99
N THR A 150 3.81 -0.22 -11.69
CA THR A 150 4.11 0.99 -10.88
C THR A 150 5.37 1.69 -11.39
N PHE A 151 6.45 0.94 -11.67
CA PHE A 151 7.66 1.52 -12.25
C PHE A 151 7.44 1.99 -13.69
N ILE A 152 6.66 1.28 -14.51
CA ILE A 152 6.31 1.76 -15.85
C ILE A 152 5.50 3.06 -15.77
N ALA A 153 4.57 3.19 -14.83
CA ALA A 153 3.81 4.41 -14.61
C ALA A 153 4.73 5.61 -14.30
N LEU A 154 5.81 5.42 -13.54
CA LEU A 154 6.81 6.46 -13.28
C LEU A 154 7.48 7.01 -14.54
N THR A 155 7.59 6.22 -15.61
CA THR A 155 8.19 6.68 -16.88
C THR A 155 7.35 7.74 -17.59
N THR A 156 6.05 7.79 -17.29
CA THR A 156 5.13 8.80 -17.82
C THR A 156 5.21 10.13 -17.06
N VAL A 157 5.81 10.11 -15.86
CA VAL A 157 5.94 11.29 -15.00
C VAL A 157 7.04 12.18 -15.55
N THR A 158 6.70 13.45 -15.77
CA THR A 158 7.66 14.48 -16.19
C THR A 158 8.08 15.28 -14.98
N THR A 159 9.38 15.24 -14.64
CA THR A 159 9.94 16.07 -13.57
C THR A 159 10.52 17.36 -14.16
N LYS A 160 10.97 18.29 -13.29
CA LYS A 160 11.69 19.50 -13.72
C LYS A 160 12.97 19.20 -14.52
N GLN A 161 13.50 18.00 -14.40
CA GLN A 161 14.70 17.52 -15.09
C GLN A 161 14.37 16.68 -16.34
N GLY A 162 13.09 16.56 -16.71
CA GLY A 162 12.60 15.78 -17.84
C GLY A 162 12.03 14.41 -17.44
N LYS A 163 11.94 13.50 -18.41
CA LYS A 163 11.40 12.15 -18.19
C LYS A 163 12.43 11.23 -17.53
N MET A 164 11.98 10.47 -16.53
CA MET A 164 12.82 9.50 -15.84
C MET A 164 12.98 8.22 -16.67
N LYS A 165 14.22 7.89 -17.05
CA LYS A 165 14.53 6.65 -17.78
C LYS A 165 14.87 5.46 -16.88
N TRP A 166 15.30 5.72 -15.65
CA TRP A 166 15.69 4.68 -14.71
C TRP A 166 14.60 3.63 -14.39
N PRO A 167 13.28 3.94 -14.36
CA PRO A 167 12.26 2.95 -13.99
C PRO A 167 12.06 1.82 -15.01
N TRP A 168 12.53 2.00 -16.25
CA TRP A 168 12.38 0.98 -17.30
C TRP A 168 13.04 -0.35 -16.95
N ILE A 169 14.23 -0.30 -16.36
CA ILE A 169 14.99 -1.51 -16.01
C ILE A 169 14.28 -2.30 -14.89
N PRO A 170 14.01 -1.74 -13.70
CA PRO A 170 13.30 -2.47 -12.66
C PRO A 170 11.88 -2.84 -13.10
N GLY A 171 11.15 -1.94 -13.78
CA GLY A 171 9.80 -2.22 -14.26
C GLY A 171 9.76 -3.39 -15.23
N GLY A 172 10.67 -3.44 -16.21
CA GLY A 172 10.76 -4.55 -17.17
C GLY A 172 11.10 -5.87 -16.49
N ILE A 173 12.09 -5.89 -15.59
CA ILE A 173 12.47 -7.11 -14.85
C ILE A 173 11.30 -7.62 -14.02
N LEU A 174 10.60 -6.74 -13.30
CA LEU A 174 9.45 -7.09 -12.46
C LEU A 174 8.26 -7.59 -13.29
N LEU A 175 8.00 -7.00 -14.46
CA LEU A 175 6.96 -7.48 -15.38
C LEU A 175 7.27 -8.89 -15.91
N VAL A 176 8.52 -9.13 -16.33
CA VAL A 176 8.96 -10.47 -16.77
C VAL A 176 8.80 -11.47 -15.62
N MET A 177 9.24 -11.10 -14.41
CA MET A 177 9.10 -11.96 -13.24
C MET A 177 7.64 -12.25 -12.90
N GLY A 178 6.79 -11.22 -12.86
CA GLY A 178 5.37 -11.38 -12.59
C GLY A 178 4.67 -12.27 -13.61
N PHE A 179 5.00 -12.12 -14.89
CA PHE A 179 4.49 -12.99 -15.95
C PHE A 179 4.99 -14.42 -15.82
N MET A 180 6.26 -14.61 -15.45
CA MET A 180 6.81 -15.94 -15.16
C MET A 180 6.08 -16.60 -14.00
N PHE A 181 5.92 -15.92 -12.87
CA PHE A 181 5.19 -16.45 -11.71
C PHE A 181 3.73 -16.81 -12.03
N LEU A 182 3.05 -16.00 -12.86
CA LEU A 182 1.70 -16.32 -13.34
C LEU A 182 1.66 -17.55 -14.25
N MET A 183 2.57 -17.65 -15.22
CA MET A 183 2.58 -18.75 -16.20
C MET A 183 3.11 -20.07 -15.62
N PHE A 184 4.08 -19.99 -14.72
CA PHE A 184 4.75 -21.16 -14.14
C PHE A 184 4.17 -21.55 -12.78
N GLY A 185 3.16 -20.84 -12.27
CA GLY A 185 2.51 -21.17 -11.02
C GLY A 185 1.69 -22.45 -11.02
N THR A 186 1.47 -23.04 -12.20
CA THR A 186 0.88 -24.36 -12.39
C THR A 186 1.91 -25.43 -12.77
N ALA A 187 3.19 -25.06 -12.93
CA ALA A 187 4.26 -25.95 -13.35
C ALA A 187 5.13 -26.32 -12.15
N GLU A 188 4.82 -27.44 -11.48
CA GLU A 188 5.57 -27.97 -10.33
C GLU A 188 7.07 -28.26 -10.58
N SER A 189 7.60 -28.04 -11.79
CA SER A 189 8.93 -28.55 -12.15
C SER A 189 10.00 -27.53 -12.53
N LEU A 190 9.70 -26.28 -12.93
CA LEU A 190 10.74 -25.43 -13.54
C LEU A 190 11.39 -24.38 -12.62
N PHE A 191 10.73 -24.00 -11.53
CA PHE A 191 11.22 -22.96 -10.62
C PHE A 191 12.57 -23.29 -9.95
N PRO A 192 12.83 -24.54 -9.51
CA PRO A 192 14.14 -24.92 -8.96
C PRO A 192 15.28 -24.76 -9.96
N TYR A 193 15.01 -24.91 -11.26
CA TYR A 193 16.04 -24.81 -12.30
C TYR A 193 16.40 -23.35 -12.63
N LEU A 194 15.54 -22.38 -12.37
CA LEU A 194 15.85 -20.96 -12.61
C LEU A 194 17.00 -20.47 -11.72
N GLY A 195 17.01 -20.85 -10.45
CA GLY A 195 18.13 -20.57 -9.54
C GLY A 195 19.43 -21.20 -10.04
N ALA A 196 19.36 -22.43 -10.55
CA ALA A 196 20.50 -23.11 -11.14
C ALA A 196 21.03 -22.42 -12.40
N VAL A 197 20.15 -22.03 -13.34
CA VAL A 197 20.56 -21.32 -14.57
C VAL A 197 21.17 -19.96 -14.23
N ALA A 198 20.57 -19.21 -13.30
CA ALA A 198 21.11 -17.92 -12.87
C ALA A 198 22.51 -18.06 -12.26
N LEU A 199 22.72 -19.06 -11.40
CA LEU A 199 24.03 -19.39 -10.82
C LEU A 199 25.05 -19.76 -11.90
N ILE A 200 24.65 -20.56 -12.90
CA ILE A 200 25.52 -20.96 -14.02
C ILE A 200 25.94 -19.74 -14.84
N VAL A 201 24.98 -18.90 -15.26
CA VAL A 201 25.26 -17.70 -16.06
C VAL A 201 26.15 -16.72 -15.29
N PHE A 202 25.87 -16.51 -14.00
CA PHE A 202 26.67 -15.63 -13.16
C PHE A 202 28.09 -16.18 -12.94
N GLY A 203 28.23 -17.50 -12.73
CA GLY A 203 29.52 -18.17 -12.64
C GLY A 203 30.36 -18.01 -13.92
N ILE A 204 29.75 -18.23 -15.09
CA ILE A 204 30.41 -18.03 -16.40
C ILE A 204 30.85 -16.56 -16.57
N PHE A 205 29.99 -15.61 -16.19
CA PHE A 205 30.31 -14.19 -16.25
C PHE A 205 31.51 -13.82 -15.37
N LEU A 206 31.58 -14.34 -14.14
CA LEU A 206 32.71 -14.11 -13.24
C LEU A 206 34.01 -14.69 -13.81
N LEU A 207 33.98 -15.91 -14.37
CA LEU A 207 35.15 -16.53 -15.02
C LEU A 207 35.65 -15.70 -16.21
N TRP A 208 34.73 -15.25 -17.06
CA TRP A 208 35.07 -14.38 -18.20
C TRP A 208 35.63 -13.03 -17.77
N ARG A 209 35.11 -12.45 -16.69
CA ARG A 209 35.62 -11.18 -16.15
C ARG A 209 37.00 -11.35 -15.51
N ALA A 210 37.25 -12.47 -14.84
CA ALA A 210 38.52 -12.77 -14.20
C ALA A 210 39.65 -12.92 -15.23
N THR A 211 39.43 -13.69 -16.29
CA THR A 211 40.44 -13.90 -17.35
C THR A 211 40.79 -12.62 -18.11
N ARG A 212 39.88 -11.65 -18.19
CA ARG A 212 40.16 -10.32 -18.75
C ARG A 212 40.96 -9.39 -17.84
N ARG A 213 40.93 -9.58 -16.52
CA ARG A 213 41.73 -8.79 -15.56
C ARG A 213 43.19 -9.23 -15.49
N THR A 214 43.49 -10.47 -15.84
CA THR A 214 44.86 -11.02 -15.80
C THR A 214 45.70 -10.62 -17.03
N GLN A 215 45.09 -10.00 -18.06
CA GLN A 215 45.79 -9.55 -19.27
C GLN A 215 46.00 -8.02 -19.34
N GLN A 216 45.75 -7.30 -18.25
CA GLN A 216 46.17 -5.90 -18.04
C GLN A 216 47.21 -5.86 -16.94
#